data_AF-A0A7Z9Q763-F1
#
_entry.id   AF-A0A7Z9Q763-F1
#
_cell.length_a   1.000
_cell.length_b   1.000
_cell.length_c   1.000
_cell.angle_alpha   90.00
_cell.angle_beta   90.00
_cell.angle_gamma   90.00
#
_symmetry.space_group_name_H-M   'P 1'
#
loop_
_entity.id
_entity.type
_entity.pdbx_description
1 polymer ?
#
loop_
_entity_poly.entity_id
_entity_poly.type
_entity_poly.pdbx_seq_one_letter_code
_entity_poly.pdbx_strand_id
1 'polypeptide(L)'
;MFGRFITQLLYITCLSAAHPIVIDGLWDDWQEVPVAVTDPEGDYNYDDWAELKITNDDEFIFFKISLHSEETLLQDWNNFFLYIDADRDSLTGHPFRGLGAELTWHFGYRMGQYFEQDGIIDLWQNDITLRQAPTVTSTEFEIAIARDSFVLSDPDSIAVIFSSFYDTGDYMPDNWEGIIYHMDTTVVGPVAPISLEKTGTRLVTYNTHYTGILEPDRQPYFERILQALEPDIIALQEHSEWNEIGDIISSWFPEDTWYQGYTFRDLVVLSKYPIINQANLINSERTMCALLQTDDPINPYLLILNSHFSCCDNDDDRQEQVDELVQVLREWRLNDNGPFDLPEGTPMFHVGDFN
;
A
#
# COMPACT_ATOMS: atom_id res chain seq x y z
N MET A 1 36.43 -59.04 -19.19
CA MET A 1 36.31 -58.59 -17.79
C MET A 1 35.54 -57.28 -17.85
N PHE A 2 34.23 -57.33 -17.66
CA PHE A 2 33.32 -56.20 -17.87
C PHE A 2 33.35 -55.27 -16.66
N GLY A 3 33.71 -53.99 -16.89
CA GLY A 3 33.62 -52.94 -15.88
C GLY A 3 32.16 -52.47 -15.75
N ARG A 4 31.64 -52.48 -14.53
CA ARG A 4 30.37 -51.85 -14.17
C ARG A 4 30.66 -50.41 -13.73
N PHE A 5 30.17 -49.44 -14.51
CA PHE A 5 30.00 -48.07 -14.01
C PHE A 5 28.65 -47.99 -13.30
N ILE A 6 28.67 -47.60 -12.03
CA ILE A 6 27.49 -47.22 -11.27
C ILE A 6 27.35 -45.72 -11.42
N THR A 7 26.34 -45.27 -12.15
CA THR A 7 25.97 -43.85 -12.22
C THR A 7 25.07 -43.57 -11.01
N GLN A 8 25.58 -42.85 -10.01
CA GLN A 8 24.76 -42.32 -8.92
C GLN A 8 23.96 -41.13 -9.47
N LEU A 9 22.64 -41.28 -9.48
CA LEU A 9 21.71 -40.18 -9.72
C LEU A 9 21.59 -39.39 -8.41
N LEU A 10 22.14 -38.19 -8.36
CA LEU A 10 21.86 -37.24 -7.28
C LEU A 10 20.46 -36.67 -7.52
N TYR A 11 19.50 -37.04 -6.67
CA TYR A 11 18.26 -36.28 -6.56
C TYR A 11 18.59 -35.03 -5.73
N ILE A 12 18.63 -33.87 -6.40
CA ILE A 12 18.60 -32.57 -5.74
C ILE A 12 17.14 -32.35 -5.38
N THR A 13 16.78 -32.61 -4.12
CA THR A 13 15.52 -32.11 -3.56
C THR A 13 15.72 -30.62 -3.33
N CYS A 14 15.04 -29.77 -4.10
CA CYS A 14 14.88 -28.37 -3.71
C CYS A 14 14.11 -28.37 -2.39
N LEU A 15 14.80 -28.06 -1.30
CA LEU A 15 14.15 -27.71 -0.04
C LEU A 15 13.55 -26.33 -0.29
N SER A 16 12.22 -26.26 -0.41
CA SER A 16 11.53 -24.99 -0.23
C SER A 16 11.84 -24.54 1.19
N ALA A 17 12.34 -23.32 1.31
CA ALA A 17 12.37 -22.62 2.58
C ALA A 17 11.29 -21.55 2.50
N ALA A 18 10.70 -21.18 3.62
CA ALA A 18 9.88 -19.99 3.68
C ALA A 18 10.72 -18.76 3.25
N HIS A 19 10.11 -17.82 2.54
CA HIS A 19 10.80 -16.71 1.89
C HIS A 19 10.50 -15.41 2.66
N PRO A 20 11.51 -14.56 2.93
CA PRO A 20 11.28 -13.26 3.55
C PRO A 20 10.73 -12.31 2.48
N ILE A 21 9.42 -12.36 2.25
CA ILE A 21 8.72 -11.51 1.28
C ILE A 21 8.47 -10.13 1.89
N VAL A 22 8.73 -9.09 1.11
CA VAL A 22 8.41 -7.70 1.46
C VAL A 22 7.40 -7.16 0.47
N ILE A 23 6.24 -6.73 0.99
CA ILE A 23 5.22 -6.11 0.15
C ILE A 23 5.64 -4.67 -0.20
N ASP A 24 6.29 -4.49 -1.34
CA ASP A 24 6.85 -3.23 -1.84
C ASP A 24 6.67 -2.98 -3.36
N GLY A 25 6.08 -3.93 -4.08
CA GLY A 25 5.86 -3.88 -5.53
C GLY A 25 7.08 -4.27 -6.36
N LEU A 26 8.11 -4.86 -5.75
CA LEU A 26 9.28 -5.42 -6.40
C LEU A 26 9.21 -6.96 -6.37
N TRP A 27 10.00 -7.62 -7.23
CA TRP A 27 9.84 -9.07 -7.51
C TRP A 27 11.11 -9.90 -7.28
N ASP A 28 12.14 -9.31 -6.68
CA ASP A 28 13.45 -9.94 -6.51
C ASP A 28 13.40 -11.09 -5.49
N ASP A 29 12.62 -10.93 -4.42
CA ASP A 29 12.37 -11.93 -3.37
C ASP A 29 11.42 -13.06 -3.82
N TRP A 30 10.63 -12.84 -4.86
CA TRP A 30 9.74 -13.83 -5.48
C TRP A 30 10.41 -14.79 -6.48
N GLN A 31 11.70 -14.58 -6.80
CA GLN A 31 12.39 -15.37 -7.85
C GLN A 31 12.53 -16.85 -7.49
N GLU A 32 12.82 -17.15 -6.22
CA GLU A 32 13.02 -18.53 -5.75
C GLU A 32 11.71 -19.22 -5.32
N VAL A 33 10.61 -18.45 -5.21
CA VAL A 33 9.29 -19.01 -4.91
C VAL A 33 8.78 -19.79 -6.12
N PRO A 34 8.43 -21.09 -5.96
CA PRO A 34 7.93 -21.90 -7.06
C PRO A 34 6.53 -21.45 -7.49
N VAL A 35 6.23 -21.66 -8.77
CA VAL A 35 4.89 -21.49 -9.32
C VAL A 35 3.98 -22.59 -8.75
N ALA A 36 2.88 -22.17 -8.11
CA ALA A 36 1.87 -23.06 -7.55
C ALA A 36 0.82 -23.43 -8.62
N VAL A 37 0.41 -22.46 -9.43
CA VAL A 37 -0.55 -22.64 -10.53
C VAL A 37 -0.10 -21.83 -11.74
N THR A 38 -0.24 -22.41 -12.92
CA THR A 38 -0.16 -21.71 -14.21
C THR A 38 -1.52 -21.86 -14.88
N ASP A 39 -2.12 -20.74 -15.22
CA ASP A 39 -3.47 -20.66 -15.77
C ASP A 39 -3.42 -20.44 -17.31
N PRO A 40 -4.26 -21.15 -18.09
CA PRO A 40 -4.20 -21.08 -19.55
C PRO A 40 -4.70 -19.76 -20.15
N GLU A 41 -3.83 -19.04 -20.86
CA GLU A 41 -4.23 -17.84 -21.62
C GLU A 41 -5.43 -18.09 -22.56
N GLY A 42 -6.45 -17.24 -22.44
CA GLY A 42 -7.62 -17.18 -23.32
C GLY A 42 -8.71 -18.22 -23.06
N ASP A 43 -8.72 -18.87 -21.89
CA ASP A 43 -9.88 -19.63 -21.42
C ASP A 43 -11.01 -18.73 -20.86
N TYR A 44 -10.70 -17.47 -20.58
CA TYR A 44 -11.64 -16.38 -20.41
C TYR A 44 -11.32 -15.16 -21.30
N ASN A 45 -12.34 -14.37 -21.67
CA ASN A 45 -12.18 -13.27 -22.64
C ASN A 45 -11.94 -11.89 -22.00
N TYR A 46 -11.91 -11.80 -20.67
CA TYR A 46 -11.77 -10.55 -19.94
C TYR A 46 -10.58 -10.64 -18.98
N ASP A 47 -10.81 -10.42 -17.68
CA ASP A 47 -9.81 -10.60 -16.65
C ASP A 47 -9.43 -12.09 -16.54
N ASP A 48 -8.27 -12.39 -17.12
CA ASP A 48 -7.71 -13.72 -17.38
C ASP A 48 -6.47 -13.88 -16.48
N TRP A 49 -6.54 -14.83 -15.54
CA TRP A 49 -5.46 -15.13 -14.61
C TRP A 49 -4.30 -15.79 -15.34
N ALA A 50 -3.08 -15.67 -14.81
CA ALA A 50 -1.90 -16.24 -15.47
C ALA A 50 -1.07 -17.13 -14.56
N GLU A 51 -0.70 -16.63 -13.38
CA GLU A 51 0.21 -17.34 -12.50
C GLU A 51 -0.14 -17.06 -11.03
N LEU A 52 -0.05 -18.10 -10.21
CA LEU A 52 -0.09 -18.01 -8.76
C LEU A 52 1.19 -18.57 -8.17
N LYS A 53 1.84 -17.80 -7.31
CA LYS A 53 2.83 -18.28 -6.36
C LYS A 53 2.31 -18.10 -4.94
N ILE A 54 2.62 -19.06 -4.07
CA ILE A 54 2.24 -19.02 -2.65
C ILE A 54 3.48 -19.36 -1.81
N THR A 55 3.71 -18.57 -0.77
CA THR A 55 4.69 -18.85 0.28
C THR A 55 4.14 -18.35 1.62
N ASN A 56 4.80 -18.66 2.73
CA ASN A 56 4.49 -18.06 4.03
C ASN A 56 5.79 -17.71 4.76
N ASP A 57 5.69 -16.89 5.79
CA ASP A 57 6.67 -16.80 6.88
C ASP A 57 5.95 -17.10 8.22
N ASP A 58 6.54 -16.70 9.34
CA ASP A 58 5.96 -16.90 10.68
C ASP A 58 4.71 -16.04 10.95
N GLU A 59 4.50 -14.96 10.20
CA GLU A 59 3.43 -13.98 10.43
C GLU A 59 2.37 -13.98 9.32
N PHE A 60 2.76 -14.17 8.06
CA PHE A 60 1.92 -13.96 6.89
C PHE A 60 1.92 -15.15 5.94
N ILE A 61 0.80 -15.28 5.22
CA ILE A 61 0.69 -16.04 3.97
C ILE A 61 0.79 -15.03 2.84
N PHE A 62 1.65 -15.30 1.86
CA PHE A 62 1.90 -14.43 0.73
C PHE A 62 1.40 -15.08 -0.57
N PHE A 63 0.79 -14.26 -1.40
CA PHE A 63 0.36 -14.61 -2.74
C PHE A 63 1.01 -13.66 -3.73
N LYS A 64 1.60 -14.18 -4.81
CA LYS A 64 1.89 -13.40 -6.01
C LYS A 64 0.98 -13.88 -7.11
N ILE A 65 0.21 -12.96 -7.67
CA ILE A 65 -0.73 -13.21 -8.76
C ILE A 65 -0.33 -12.40 -9.99
N SER A 66 -0.57 -12.96 -11.17
CA SER A 66 -0.45 -12.22 -12.42
C SER A 66 -1.64 -12.49 -13.35
N LEU A 67 -1.82 -11.59 -14.31
CA LEU A 67 -2.89 -11.62 -15.31
C LEU A 67 -2.29 -11.76 -16.73
N HIS A 68 -2.98 -12.47 -17.62
CA HIS A 68 -2.75 -12.40 -19.07
C HIS A 68 -3.41 -11.17 -19.70
N SER A 69 -4.41 -10.60 -19.02
CA SER A 69 -5.14 -9.40 -19.44
C SER A 69 -4.34 -8.11 -19.29
N GLU A 70 -4.98 -6.97 -19.59
CA GLU A 70 -4.37 -5.65 -19.45
C GLU A 70 -4.16 -5.25 -17.98
N GLU A 71 -3.39 -4.17 -17.76
CA GLU A 71 -3.18 -3.64 -16.41
C GLU A 71 -4.52 -3.28 -15.76
N THR A 72 -4.74 -3.76 -14.54
CA THR A 72 -5.95 -3.48 -13.77
C THR A 72 -5.58 -2.87 -12.43
N LEU A 73 -6.51 -2.13 -11.79
CA LEU A 73 -6.31 -1.66 -10.43
C LEU A 73 -6.81 -2.74 -9.46
N LEU A 74 -5.94 -3.42 -8.72
CA LEU A 74 -6.39 -4.52 -7.85
C LEU A 74 -7.43 -4.05 -6.81
N GLN A 75 -7.31 -2.83 -6.28
CA GLN A 75 -8.22 -2.31 -5.25
C GLN A 75 -9.46 -1.60 -5.78
N ASP A 76 -9.73 -1.60 -7.09
CA ASP A 76 -10.93 -0.94 -7.63
C ASP A 76 -11.35 -1.49 -8.99
N TRP A 77 -12.58 -1.23 -9.41
CA TRP A 77 -13.06 -1.49 -10.78
C TRP A 77 -12.91 -2.92 -11.31
N ASN A 78 -12.75 -3.90 -10.44
CA ASN A 78 -12.66 -5.32 -10.77
C ASN A 78 -13.63 -6.14 -9.89
N ASN A 79 -13.90 -7.39 -10.28
CA ASN A 79 -14.67 -8.34 -9.48
C ASN A 79 -13.79 -9.51 -9.03
N PHE A 80 -12.56 -9.21 -8.61
CA PHE A 80 -11.62 -10.24 -8.19
C PHE A 80 -11.94 -10.70 -6.79
N PHE A 81 -12.00 -12.02 -6.64
CA PHE A 81 -12.22 -12.69 -5.37
C PHE A 81 -11.05 -13.60 -5.04
N LEU A 82 -10.72 -13.64 -3.76
CA LEU A 82 -9.90 -14.66 -3.13
C LEU A 82 -10.78 -15.47 -2.18
N TYR A 83 -10.83 -16.78 -2.38
CA TYR A 83 -11.48 -17.75 -1.50
C TYR A 83 -10.40 -18.54 -0.76
N ILE A 84 -10.46 -18.57 0.57
CA ILE A 84 -9.59 -19.39 1.40
C ILE A 84 -10.45 -20.30 2.29
N ASP A 85 -10.26 -21.60 2.12
CA ASP A 85 -10.71 -22.65 3.04
C ASP A 85 -9.53 -22.91 3.98
N ALA A 86 -9.66 -22.43 5.22
CA ALA A 86 -8.60 -22.34 6.21
C ALA A 86 -8.52 -23.59 7.09
N ASP A 87 -9.65 -24.25 7.33
CA ASP A 87 -9.70 -25.46 8.16
C ASP A 87 -9.68 -26.78 7.36
N ARG A 88 -9.71 -26.69 6.02
CA ARG A 88 -9.70 -27.81 5.07
C ARG A 88 -10.95 -28.68 5.13
N ASP A 89 -12.07 -28.16 5.63
CA ASP A 89 -13.37 -28.83 5.64
C ASP A 89 -14.34 -28.21 4.64
N SER A 90 -14.55 -28.88 3.50
CA SER A 90 -15.53 -28.48 2.48
C SER A 90 -16.98 -28.33 2.98
N LEU A 91 -17.29 -28.76 4.22
CA LEU A 91 -18.61 -28.69 4.84
C LEU A 91 -18.79 -27.47 5.77
N THR A 92 -17.72 -26.71 6.04
CA THR A 92 -17.75 -25.43 6.77
C THR A 92 -17.69 -24.25 5.80
N GLY A 93 -17.68 -23.03 6.34
CA GLY A 93 -17.54 -21.81 5.54
C GLY A 93 -18.58 -21.59 4.43
N HIS A 94 -18.16 -20.84 3.42
CA HIS A 94 -18.93 -20.56 2.21
C HIS A 94 -18.67 -21.65 1.14
N PRO A 95 -19.71 -22.39 0.70
CA PRO A 95 -19.53 -23.44 -0.29
C PRO A 95 -19.22 -22.85 -1.67
N PHE A 96 -17.98 -23.04 -2.14
CA PHE A 96 -17.53 -22.51 -3.44
C PHE A 96 -16.62 -23.50 -4.16
N ARG A 97 -17.07 -24.04 -5.30
CA ARG A 97 -16.28 -24.96 -6.15
C ARG A 97 -15.59 -26.12 -5.40
N GLY A 98 -16.23 -26.62 -4.33
CA GLY A 98 -15.71 -27.71 -3.50
C GLY A 98 -14.92 -27.26 -2.26
N LEU A 99 -14.72 -25.96 -2.07
CA LEU A 99 -14.21 -25.37 -0.83
C LEU A 99 -15.35 -25.12 0.15
N GLY A 100 -15.01 -25.18 1.43
CA GLY A 100 -15.73 -24.51 2.51
C GLY A 100 -14.94 -23.27 2.88
N ALA A 101 -15.14 -22.16 2.16
CA ALA A 101 -14.27 -20.99 2.33
C ALA A 101 -14.64 -20.20 3.59
N GLU A 102 -13.79 -20.24 4.63
CA GLU A 102 -13.92 -19.35 5.79
C GLU A 102 -13.74 -17.89 5.38
N LEU A 103 -12.82 -17.58 4.47
CA LEU A 103 -12.60 -16.23 3.95
C LEU A 103 -13.05 -16.11 2.50
N THR A 104 -13.88 -15.11 2.23
CA THR A 104 -14.00 -14.52 0.89
C THR A 104 -13.52 -13.08 0.93
N TRP A 105 -12.66 -12.69 0.01
CA TRP A 105 -12.15 -11.33 -0.09
C TRP A 105 -12.42 -10.78 -1.47
N HIS A 106 -13.06 -9.61 -1.56
CA HIS A 106 -13.34 -8.92 -2.83
C HIS A 106 -12.38 -7.74 -2.98
N PHE A 107 -11.43 -7.83 -3.90
CA PHE A 107 -10.38 -6.81 -4.03
C PHE A 107 -10.92 -5.46 -4.50
N GLY A 108 -11.75 -5.44 -5.55
CA GLY A 108 -12.36 -4.22 -6.07
C GLY A 108 -13.25 -3.44 -5.08
N TYR A 109 -13.82 -4.10 -4.06
CA TYR A 109 -14.61 -3.46 -3.01
C TYR A 109 -13.87 -3.31 -1.67
N ARG A 110 -12.61 -3.77 -1.59
CA ARG A 110 -11.75 -3.66 -0.40
C ARG A 110 -12.40 -4.21 0.88
N MET A 111 -13.25 -5.22 0.70
CA MET A 111 -14.01 -5.85 1.79
C MET A 111 -14.06 -7.36 1.61
N GLY A 112 -14.24 -8.06 2.71
CA GLY A 112 -14.39 -9.51 2.72
C GLY A 112 -15.50 -9.96 3.64
N GLN A 113 -15.65 -11.28 3.73
CA GLN A 113 -16.59 -11.94 4.62
C GLN A 113 -15.90 -13.13 5.27
N TYR A 114 -16.10 -13.27 6.59
CA TYR A 114 -15.76 -14.45 7.35
C TYR A 114 -17.02 -15.28 7.59
N PHE A 115 -16.98 -16.55 7.22
CA PHE A 115 -18.08 -17.50 7.34
C PHE A 115 -17.81 -18.48 8.49
N GLU A 116 -18.50 -18.29 9.61
CA GLU A 116 -18.47 -19.21 10.75
C GLU A 116 -19.82 -19.90 10.95
N GLN A 117 -19.87 -20.91 11.82
CA GLN A 117 -21.10 -21.69 12.05
C GLN A 117 -22.32 -20.84 12.47
N ASP A 118 -22.08 -19.69 13.11
CA ASP A 118 -23.12 -18.84 13.70
C ASP A 118 -23.49 -17.61 12.82
N GLY A 119 -22.84 -17.40 11.68
CA GLY A 119 -23.17 -16.29 10.78
C GLY A 119 -22.07 -15.85 9.82
N ILE A 120 -22.28 -14.67 9.24
CA ILE A 120 -21.33 -14.00 8.33
C ILE A 120 -20.88 -12.71 9.02
N ILE A 121 -19.57 -12.50 9.10
CA ILE A 121 -18.96 -11.28 9.61
C ILE A 121 -18.33 -10.53 8.43
N ASP A 122 -18.73 -9.28 8.21
CA ASP A 122 -18.09 -8.43 7.21
C ASP A 122 -16.69 -8.02 7.69
N LEU A 123 -15.73 -8.05 6.78
CA LEU A 123 -14.31 -7.80 7.04
C LEU A 123 -13.81 -6.57 6.28
N TRP A 124 -12.93 -5.83 6.91
CA TRP A 124 -12.11 -4.77 6.33
C TRP A 124 -10.63 -5.20 6.28
N GLN A 125 -9.80 -4.47 5.55
CA GLN A 125 -8.40 -4.84 5.32
C GLN A 125 -7.63 -5.07 6.64
N ASN A 126 -7.87 -4.22 7.64
CA ASN A 126 -7.20 -4.32 8.94
C ASN A 126 -7.62 -5.54 9.77
N ASP A 127 -8.81 -6.11 9.54
CA ASP A 127 -9.31 -7.26 10.30
C ASP A 127 -8.48 -8.54 10.04
N ILE A 128 -7.86 -8.60 8.86
CA ILE A 128 -6.99 -9.71 8.44
C ILE A 128 -5.53 -9.27 8.19
N THR A 129 -5.18 -8.03 8.59
CA THR A 129 -3.88 -7.40 8.32
C THR A 129 -3.46 -7.54 6.85
N LEU A 130 -4.39 -7.29 5.93
CA LEU A 130 -4.12 -7.40 4.50
C LEU A 130 -3.15 -6.32 4.06
N ARG A 131 -2.07 -6.74 3.39
CA ARG A 131 -1.11 -5.86 2.71
C ARG A 131 -1.09 -6.23 1.24
N GLN A 132 -0.91 -5.24 0.36
CA GLN A 132 -0.78 -5.52 -1.06
C GLN A 132 -0.01 -4.44 -1.81
N ALA A 133 0.60 -4.82 -2.92
CA ALA A 133 1.28 -3.93 -3.84
C ALA A 133 1.26 -4.49 -5.28
N PRO A 134 1.44 -3.64 -6.31
CA PRO A 134 1.37 -2.17 -6.23
C PRO A 134 -0.06 -1.68 -5.92
N THR A 135 -0.20 -0.43 -5.52
CA THR A 135 -1.50 0.24 -5.29
C THR A 135 -2.01 1.01 -6.51
N VAL A 136 -1.38 0.81 -7.66
CA VAL A 136 -1.75 1.38 -8.97
C VAL A 136 -2.08 0.25 -9.94
N THR A 137 -2.42 0.60 -11.19
CA THR A 137 -2.66 -0.41 -12.22
C THR A 137 -1.42 -1.26 -12.49
N SER A 138 -1.59 -2.57 -12.63
CA SER A 138 -0.53 -3.53 -12.92
C SER A 138 -1.11 -4.82 -13.49
N THR A 139 -0.28 -5.67 -14.07
CA THR A 139 -0.61 -7.06 -14.42
C THR A 139 -0.09 -8.06 -13.40
N GLU A 140 0.69 -7.61 -12.41
CA GLU A 140 1.26 -8.42 -11.33
C GLU A 140 1.00 -7.77 -9.97
N PHE A 141 0.62 -8.57 -8.99
CA PHE A 141 0.37 -8.12 -7.61
C PHE A 141 0.94 -9.10 -6.60
N GLU A 142 1.28 -8.56 -5.45
CA GLU A 142 1.58 -9.32 -4.25
C GLU A 142 0.61 -8.95 -3.12
N ILE A 143 0.25 -9.96 -2.33
CA ILE A 143 -0.73 -9.87 -1.26
C ILE A 143 -0.18 -10.62 -0.05
N ALA A 144 -0.31 -10.06 1.14
CA ALA A 144 -0.03 -10.73 2.39
C ALA A 144 -1.26 -10.70 3.31
N ILE A 145 -1.58 -11.82 3.95
CA ILE A 145 -2.66 -11.95 4.95
C ILE A 145 -2.07 -12.56 6.22
N ALA A 146 -2.39 -11.98 7.39
CA ALA A 146 -1.87 -12.48 8.65
C ALA A 146 -2.40 -13.88 8.94
N ARG A 147 -1.48 -14.80 9.22
CA ARG A 147 -1.78 -16.20 9.57
C ARG A 147 -2.63 -16.29 10.82
N ASP A 148 -2.30 -15.49 11.83
CA ASP A 148 -2.96 -15.45 13.12
C ASP A 148 -4.20 -14.54 13.17
N SER A 149 -4.63 -14.00 12.03
CA SER A 149 -5.91 -13.32 11.94
C SER A 149 -7.02 -14.24 12.44
N PHE A 150 -8.04 -13.67 13.08
CA PHE A 150 -9.13 -14.48 13.66
C PHE A 150 -9.90 -15.30 12.61
N VAL A 151 -9.76 -14.94 11.33
CA VAL A 151 -10.35 -15.62 10.18
C VAL A 151 -9.54 -16.86 9.79
N LEU A 152 -8.20 -16.76 9.74
CA LEU A 152 -7.34 -17.87 9.32
C LEU A 152 -6.94 -18.79 10.50
N SER A 153 -6.84 -18.25 11.71
CA SER A 153 -6.58 -18.99 12.95
C SER A 153 -5.32 -19.87 12.92
N ASP A 154 -4.25 -19.34 12.31
CA ASP A 154 -2.94 -19.97 12.12
C ASP A 154 -3.01 -21.41 11.56
N PRO A 155 -3.46 -21.59 10.31
CA PRO A 155 -3.75 -22.90 9.76
C PRO A 155 -2.47 -23.63 9.33
N ASP A 156 -2.44 -24.96 9.49
CA ASP A 156 -1.34 -25.81 8.99
C ASP A 156 -1.30 -25.90 7.45
N SER A 157 -2.45 -25.68 6.80
CA SER A 157 -2.60 -25.68 5.35
C SER A 157 -3.90 -25.01 4.93
N ILE A 158 -3.96 -24.48 3.72
CA ILE A 158 -5.13 -23.82 3.15
C ILE A 158 -5.52 -24.39 1.78
N ALA A 159 -6.79 -24.30 1.39
CA ALA A 159 -7.22 -24.37 0.00
C ALA A 159 -7.47 -22.97 -0.55
N VAL A 160 -7.07 -22.69 -1.78
CA VAL A 160 -7.18 -21.37 -2.40
C VAL A 160 -7.79 -21.44 -3.79
N ILE A 161 -8.70 -20.50 -4.08
CA ILE A 161 -9.15 -20.17 -5.42
C ILE A 161 -9.15 -18.65 -5.59
N PHE A 162 -8.54 -18.17 -6.66
CA PHE A 162 -8.78 -16.83 -7.20
C PHE A 162 -9.87 -16.91 -8.28
N SER A 163 -10.75 -15.91 -8.31
CA SER A 163 -11.83 -15.81 -9.30
C SER A 163 -11.92 -14.41 -9.84
N SER A 164 -12.06 -14.22 -11.16
CA SER A 164 -12.22 -12.88 -11.75
C SER A 164 -13.67 -12.37 -11.76
N PHE A 165 -14.62 -13.22 -11.33
CA PHE A 165 -16.01 -12.84 -11.15
C PHE A 165 -16.74 -13.77 -10.16
N TYR A 166 -17.82 -13.31 -9.52
CA TYR A 166 -18.56 -14.09 -8.53
C TYR A 166 -19.21 -15.36 -9.13
N ASP A 167 -19.82 -15.24 -10.32
CA ASP A 167 -20.40 -16.35 -11.09
C ASP A 167 -19.98 -16.25 -12.56
N THR A 168 -19.32 -17.28 -13.11
CA THR A 168 -18.89 -17.38 -14.52
C THR A 168 -17.73 -16.45 -14.94
N GLY A 169 -16.81 -16.18 -14.02
CA GLY A 169 -15.50 -15.59 -14.31
C GLY A 169 -14.47 -16.64 -14.69
N ASP A 170 -13.24 -16.17 -14.78
CA ASP A 170 -12.05 -17.02 -14.83
C ASP A 170 -11.65 -17.50 -13.43
N TYR A 171 -11.03 -18.67 -13.33
CA TYR A 171 -10.69 -19.32 -12.06
C TYR A 171 -9.25 -19.81 -12.05
N MET A 172 -8.48 -19.38 -11.03
CA MET A 172 -7.14 -19.88 -10.80
C MET A 172 -7.04 -20.57 -9.41
N PRO A 173 -6.88 -21.91 -9.36
CA PRO A 173 -6.88 -22.82 -10.50
C PRO A 173 -8.28 -23.15 -11.00
N ASP A 174 -8.33 -23.63 -12.24
CA ASP A 174 -9.53 -23.97 -12.96
C ASP A 174 -10.26 -25.23 -12.41
N ASN A 175 -9.51 -26.11 -11.71
CA ASN A 175 -10.05 -27.31 -11.08
C ASN A 175 -10.89 -27.02 -9.82
N TRP A 176 -11.82 -27.94 -9.54
CA TRP A 176 -12.53 -27.97 -8.26
C TRP A 176 -11.55 -28.24 -7.10
N GLU A 177 -11.95 -27.85 -5.90
CA GLU A 177 -11.18 -27.96 -4.65
C GLU A 177 -9.96 -27.03 -4.54
N GLY A 178 -9.69 -26.23 -5.58
CA GLY A 178 -8.62 -25.23 -5.60
C GLY A 178 -7.22 -25.83 -5.57
N ILE A 179 -6.25 -25.01 -5.18
CA ILE A 179 -4.88 -25.45 -4.89
C ILE A 179 -4.67 -25.57 -3.39
N ILE A 180 -4.01 -26.65 -2.96
CA ILE A 180 -3.66 -26.86 -1.56
C ILE A 180 -2.26 -26.31 -1.32
N TYR A 181 -2.14 -25.40 -0.35
CA TYR A 181 -0.85 -24.93 0.15
C TYR A 181 -0.66 -25.44 1.58
N HIS A 182 0.47 -26.12 1.83
CA HIS A 182 0.87 -26.53 3.17
C HIS A 182 1.89 -25.52 3.70
N MET A 183 1.70 -25.03 4.92
CA MET A 183 2.63 -24.06 5.50
C MET A 183 4.03 -24.66 5.59
N ASP A 184 5.00 -23.91 5.09
CA ASP A 184 6.40 -24.21 5.30
C ASP A 184 6.76 -23.83 6.74
N THR A 185 7.24 -24.81 7.51
CA THR A 185 7.66 -24.65 8.91
C THR A 185 9.14 -24.36 9.04
N THR A 186 9.84 -24.20 7.91
CA THR A 186 11.24 -23.78 7.89
C THR A 186 11.31 -22.35 8.41
N VAL A 187 11.96 -22.16 9.56
CA VAL A 187 12.14 -20.83 10.15
C VAL A 187 12.91 -19.91 9.20
N VAL A 188 12.29 -18.80 8.81
CA VAL A 188 12.93 -17.73 8.05
C VAL A 188 13.60 -16.77 9.02
N GLY A 189 14.77 -16.25 8.65
CA GLY A 189 15.30 -15.09 9.36
C GLY A 189 14.37 -13.89 9.17
N PRO A 190 14.26 -12.97 10.13
CA PRO A 190 13.49 -11.76 9.94
C PRO A 190 14.03 -10.98 8.72
N VAL A 191 13.13 -10.33 7.99
CA VAL A 191 13.51 -9.38 6.93
C VAL A 191 14.52 -8.39 7.51
N ALA A 192 15.59 -8.11 6.76
CA ALA A 192 16.56 -7.10 7.16
C ALA A 192 15.83 -5.75 7.32
N PRO A 193 15.83 -5.13 8.51
CA PRO A 193 15.09 -3.89 8.72
C PRO A 193 15.58 -2.79 7.77
N ILE A 194 14.64 -2.08 7.15
CA ILE A 194 14.96 -0.85 6.43
C ILE A 194 15.41 0.19 7.45
N SER A 195 16.64 0.69 7.30
CA SER A 195 17.16 1.71 8.20
C SER A 195 16.36 3.01 8.04
N LEU A 196 15.84 3.52 9.15
CA LEU A 196 15.27 4.87 9.24
C LEU A 196 16.32 5.93 9.61
N GLU A 197 17.62 5.61 9.50
CA GLU A 197 18.69 6.58 9.74
C GLU A 197 18.53 7.78 8.80
N LYS A 198 18.63 8.98 9.38
CA LYS A 198 18.42 10.23 8.68
C LYS A 198 19.74 10.71 8.04
N THR A 199 19.79 10.74 6.71
CA THR A 199 20.97 11.19 5.95
C THR A 199 20.85 12.60 5.36
N GLY A 200 19.71 13.27 5.56
CA GLY A 200 19.41 14.60 5.03
C GLY A 200 18.07 15.13 5.53
N THR A 201 17.48 16.09 4.80
CA THR A 201 16.15 16.62 5.10
C THR A 201 15.09 15.54 4.97
N ARG A 202 14.25 15.39 6.00
CA ARG A 202 13.15 14.44 6.02
C ARG A 202 11.80 15.14 5.94
N LEU A 203 11.08 14.88 4.84
CA LEU A 203 9.72 15.34 4.60
C LEU A 203 8.75 14.20 4.87
N VAL A 204 7.75 14.45 5.71
CA VAL A 204 6.63 13.55 5.95
C VAL A 204 5.37 14.17 5.37
N THR A 205 4.60 13.39 4.62
CA THR A 205 3.23 13.74 4.22
C THR A 205 2.26 12.81 4.93
N TYR A 206 1.18 13.33 5.51
CA TYR A 206 0.25 12.52 6.28
C TYR A 206 -1.17 13.12 6.25
N ASN A 207 -2.10 12.42 5.60
CA ASN A 207 -3.54 12.66 5.78
C ASN A 207 -3.94 12.17 7.18
N THR A 208 -4.40 13.10 8.01
CA THR A 208 -4.70 12.81 9.42
C THR A 208 -6.10 12.23 9.63
N HIS A 209 -6.91 12.09 8.58
CA HIS A 209 -8.31 11.68 8.61
C HIS A 209 -9.16 12.51 9.59
N TYR A 210 -9.84 13.52 9.06
CA TYR A 210 -10.71 14.46 9.79
C TYR A 210 -10.09 15.12 11.02
N THR A 211 -8.91 15.72 10.89
CA THR A 211 -8.20 16.38 12.00
C THR A 211 -7.88 15.41 13.14
N GLY A 212 -7.77 14.12 12.81
CA GLY A 212 -7.58 13.03 13.75
C GLY A 212 -6.37 13.14 14.66
N ILE A 213 -5.36 13.88 14.22
CA ILE A 213 -4.17 14.20 15.00
C ILE A 213 -4.49 15.01 16.28
N LEU A 214 -5.66 15.66 16.36
CA LEU A 214 -6.11 16.35 17.58
C LEU A 214 -6.89 15.43 18.53
N GLU A 215 -7.35 14.27 18.08
CA GLU A 215 -8.15 13.37 18.91
C GLU A 215 -7.26 12.70 19.98
N PRO A 216 -7.60 12.80 21.29
CA PRO A 216 -6.76 12.28 22.37
C PRO A 216 -6.44 10.79 22.26
N ASP A 217 -7.39 10.00 21.78
CA ASP A 217 -7.23 8.55 21.63
C ASP A 217 -6.34 8.17 20.43
N ARG A 218 -6.19 9.08 19.45
CA ARG A 218 -5.38 8.86 18.25
C ARG A 218 -3.99 9.50 18.33
N GLN A 219 -3.85 10.60 19.09
CA GLN A 219 -2.60 11.34 19.29
C GLN A 219 -1.39 10.46 19.61
N PRO A 220 -1.45 9.49 20.55
CA PRO A 220 -0.27 8.67 20.88
C PRO A 220 0.27 7.86 19.70
N TYR A 221 -0.59 7.50 18.73
CA TYR A 221 -0.14 6.77 17.53
C TYR A 221 0.60 7.70 16.57
N PHE A 222 0.09 8.92 16.35
CA PHE A 222 0.75 9.94 15.55
C PHE A 222 2.09 10.35 16.17
N GLU A 223 2.11 10.61 17.48
CA GLU A 223 3.33 10.96 18.23
C GLU A 223 4.41 9.90 18.03
N ARG A 224 4.07 8.62 18.28
CA ARG A 224 5.00 7.50 18.12
C ARG A 224 5.57 7.41 16.71
N ILE A 225 4.73 7.59 15.69
CA ILE A 225 5.16 7.51 14.27
C ILE A 225 6.08 8.69 13.96
N LEU A 226 5.68 9.92 14.26
CA LEU A 226 6.46 11.11 13.92
C LEU A 226 7.78 11.15 14.70
N GLN A 227 7.81 10.74 15.97
CA GLN A 227 9.05 10.65 16.75
C GLN A 227 10.00 9.60 16.18
N ALA A 228 9.50 8.45 15.71
CA ALA A 228 10.33 7.45 15.03
C ALA A 228 10.85 7.94 13.68
N LEU A 229 10.07 8.78 12.99
CA LEU A 229 10.46 9.37 11.71
C LEU A 229 11.39 10.58 11.88
N GLU A 230 11.39 11.34 12.97
CA GLU A 230 12.24 12.54 13.14
C GLU A 230 12.17 13.54 11.95
N PRO A 231 10.97 13.99 11.53
CA PRO A 231 10.80 14.88 10.38
C PRO A 231 11.46 16.26 10.58
N ASP A 232 11.84 16.88 9.47
CA ASP A 232 12.16 18.32 9.40
C ASP A 232 10.99 19.13 8.84
N ILE A 233 10.17 18.49 8.02
CA ILE A 233 9.01 19.09 7.35
C ILE A 233 7.87 18.10 7.42
N ILE A 234 6.68 18.58 7.76
CA ILE A 234 5.45 17.81 7.82
C ILE A 234 4.39 18.51 6.98
N ALA A 235 3.87 17.84 5.96
CA ALA A 235 2.73 18.26 5.16
C ALA A 235 1.50 17.45 5.57
N LEU A 236 0.53 18.08 6.21
CA LEU A 236 -0.71 17.41 6.65
C LEU A 236 -1.86 17.72 5.70
N GLN A 237 -2.72 16.72 5.51
CA GLN A 237 -4.01 16.82 4.83
C GLN A 237 -5.16 16.48 5.80
N GLU A 238 -6.38 16.85 5.42
CA GLU A 238 -7.58 16.75 6.25
C GLU A 238 -7.43 17.41 7.62
N HIS A 239 -6.73 18.54 7.68
CA HIS A 239 -6.53 19.27 8.93
C HIS A 239 -7.19 20.65 8.86
N SER A 240 -8.32 20.81 9.56
CA SER A 240 -9.12 22.05 9.54
C SER A 240 -8.86 23.00 10.72
N GLU A 241 -8.21 22.54 11.80
CA GLU A 241 -8.07 23.29 13.06
C GLU A 241 -6.68 23.91 13.24
N TRP A 242 -6.52 25.11 12.69
CA TRP A 242 -5.23 25.79 12.51
C TRP A 242 -4.51 26.24 13.79
N ASN A 243 -5.17 26.36 14.94
CA ASN A 243 -4.58 26.99 16.14
C ASN A 243 -4.02 25.99 17.16
N GLU A 244 -4.14 24.68 16.93
CA GLU A 244 -3.73 23.65 17.90
C GLU A 244 -2.53 22.83 17.43
N ILE A 245 -2.35 22.68 16.11
CA ILE A 245 -1.38 21.74 15.56
C ILE A 245 0.08 22.11 15.84
N GLY A 246 0.42 23.41 15.80
CA GLY A 246 1.78 23.87 16.10
C GLY A 246 2.20 23.56 17.53
N ASP A 247 1.28 23.71 18.50
CA ASP A 247 1.54 23.40 19.91
C ASP A 247 1.71 21.90 20.13
N ILE A 248 0.90 21.07 19.47
CA ILE A 248 1.00 19.60 19.56
C ILE A 248 2.33 19.12 19.00
N ILE A 249 2.69 19.52 17.78
CA ILE A 249 3.97 19.13 17.18
C ILE A 249 5.14 19.63 18.02
N SER A 250 5.09 20.87 18.51
CA SER A 250 6.14 21.40 19.40
C SER A 250 6.24 20.62 20.72
N SER A 251 5.13 20.10 21.24
CA SER A 251 5.13 19.29 22.46
C SER A 251 5.81 17.93 22.28
N TRP A 252 5.71 17.34 21.07
CA TRP A 252 6.35 16.07 20.72
C TRP A 252 7.85 16.22 20.42
N PHE A 253 8.30 17.42 20.08
CA PHE A 253 9.68 17.77 19.74
C PHE A 253 10.15 19.02 20.50
N PRO A 254 10.27 18.97 21.85
CA PRO A 254 10.47 20.15 22.68
C PRO A 254 11.84 20.84 22.48
N GLU A 255 12.81 20.15 21.89
CA GLU A 255 14.15 20.68 21.61
C GLU A 255 14.25 21.36 20.23
N ASP A 256 13.22 21.22 19.39
CA ASP A 256 13.18 21.79 18.05
C ASP A 256 12.30 23.05 18.00
N THR A 257 12.66 23.99 17.13
CA THR A 257 11.77 25.11 16.80
C THR A 257 10.96 24.75 15.57
N TRP A 258 9.63 24.75 15.70
CA TRP A 258 8.70 24.50 14.60
C TRP A 258 8.02 25.77 14.14
N TYR A 259 7.99 25.97 12.83
CA TYR A 259 7.25 27.01 12.13
C TYR A 259 5.99 26.40 11.54
N GLN A 260 4.84 26.98 11.87
CA GLN A 260 3.55 26.55 11.35
C GLN A 260 3.12 27.46 10.19
N GLY A 261 2.71 26.84 9.08
CA GLY A 261 2.03 27.51 7.98
C GLY A 261 0.59 27.89 8.33
N TYR A 262 -0.01 28.68 7.45
CA TYR A 262 -1.44 28.90 7.45
C TYR A 262 -2.14 27.64 6.93
N THR A 263 -3.28 27.31 7.53
CA THR A 263 -4.13 26.22 7.04
C THR A 263 -4.95 26.72 5.86
N PHE A 264 -4.63 26.25 4.67
CA PHE A 264 -5.42 26.52 3.46
C PHE A 264 -6.40 25.39 3.27
N ARG A 265 -7.70 25.68 3.45
CA ARG A 265 -8.77 24.67 3.46
C ARG A 265 -8.53 23.61 4.55
N ASP A 266 -7.86 22.52 4.20
CA ASP A 266 -7.52 21.39 5.06
C ASP A 266 -6.04 20.98 4.96
N LEU A 267 -5.21 21.87 4.45
CA LEU A 267 -3.79 21.67 4.15
C LEU A 267 -2.93 22.55 5.05
N VAL A 268 -1.94 21.96 5.72
CA VAL A 268 -0.96 22.71 6.51
C VAL A 268 0.45 22.14 6.31
N VAL A 269 1.44 23.03 6.31
CA VAL A 269 2.86 22.66 6.34
C VAL A 269 3.45 23.14 7.67
N LEU A 270 4.11 22.24 8.37
CA LEU A 270 4.96 22.54 9.52
C LEU A 270 6.41 22.25 9.15
N SER A 271 7.33 23.06 9.65
CA SER A 271 8.74 22.95 9.25
C SER A 271 9.68 23.41 10.36
N LYS A 272 10.83 22.75 10.51
CA LYS A 272 11.95 23.26 11.33
C LYS A 272 12.69 24.42 10.66
N TYR A 273 12.54 24.54 9.35
CA TYR A 273 13.02 25.68 8.56
C TYR A 273 11.98 26.81 8.53
N PRO A 274 12.37 28.10 8.61
CA PRO A 274 11.44 29.22 8.51
C PRO A 274 10.60 29.18 7.23
N ILE A 275 9.28 29.34 7.37
CA ILE A 275 8.35 29.55 6.25
C ILE A 275 8.38 31.03 5.89
N ILE A 276 9.00 31.38 4.77
CA ILE A 276 9.20 32.78 4.34
C ILE A 276 8.10 33.29 3.42
N ASN A 277 7.39 32.40 2.72
CA ASN A 277 6.21 32.69 1.93
C ASN A 277 5.30 31.46 1.87
N GLN A 278 4.00 31.68 1.66
CA GLN A 278 3.02 30.62 1.47
C GLN A 278 1.76 31.15 0.81
N ALA A 279 1.08 30.30 0.04
CA ALA A 279 -0.17 30.65 -0.63
C ALA A 279 -0.95 29.40 -1.04
N ASN A 280 -2.25 29.57 -1.24
CA ASN A 280 -3.03 28.64 -2.05
C ASN A 280 -2.61 28.77 -3.53
N LEU A 281 -2.52 27.66 -4.26
CA LEU A 281 -2.06 27.62 -5.65
C LEU A 281 -3.16 27.43 -6.70
N ILE A 282 -4.27 26.78 -6.35
CA ILE A 282 -5.34 26.47 -7.31
C ILE A 282 -6.70 26.93 -6.77
N ASN A 283 -7.65 27.21 -7.67
CA ASN A 283 -8.95 27.78 -7.31
C ASN A 283 -9.77 26.90 -6.37
N SER A 284 -9.61 25.58 -6.45
CA SER A 284 -10.29 24.61 -5.57
C SER A 284 -9.77 24.58 -4.14
N GLU A 285 -8.68 25.31 -3.86
CA GLU A 285 -7.94 25.33 -2.59
C GLU A 285 -7.37 23.95 -2.17
N ARG A 286 -7.31 23.00 -3.11
CA ARG A 286 -6.81 21.64 -2.90
C ARG A 286 -5.31 21.49 -3.11
N THR A 287 -4.59 22.59 -3.33
CA THR A 287 -3.13 22.61 -3.35
C THR A 287 -2.62 23.93 -2.82
N MET A 288 -1.81 23.87 -1.77
CA MET A 288 -1.10 25.02 -1.23
C MET A 288 0.40 24.87 -1.44
N CYS A 289 1.14 25.97 -1.31
CA CYS A 289 2.59 25.94 -1.28
C CYS A 289 3.17 26.71 -0.09
N ALA A 290 4.33 26.27 0.35
CA ALA A 290 5.17 26.94 1.34
C ALA A 290 6.62 27.00 0.85
N LEU A 291 7.19 28.21 0.81
CA LEU A 291 8.60 28.44 0.54
C LEU A 291 9.35 28.48 1.88
N LEU A 292 10.25 27.53 2.06
CA LEU A 292 11.08 27.39 3.24
C LEU A 292 12.46 27.98 2.99
N GLN A 293 13.05 28.58 4.01
CA GLN A 293 14.46 28.99 4.01
C GLN A 293 15.30 27.94 4.74
N THR A 294 16.11 27.17 4.02
CA THR A 294 16.93 26.10 4.60
C THR A 294 18.25 26.65 5.15
N ASP A 295 19.01 25.79 5.84
CA ASP A 295 20.39 26.05 6.25
C ASP A 295 21.44 25.60 5.21
N ASP A 296 21.02 25.01 4.08
CA ASP A 296 21.90 24.60 2.99
C ASP A 296 22.35 25.83 2.17
N PRO A 297 23.64 26.19 2.18
CA PRO A 297 24.14 27.33 1.41
C PRO A 297 24.05 27.13 -0.11
N ILE A 298 23.90 25.89 -0.59
CA ILE A 298 23.74 25.57 -2.01
C ILE A 298 22.28 25.67 -2.43
N ASN A 299 21.36 25.15 -1.61
CA ASN A 299 19.92 25.22 -1.84
C ASN A 299 19.22 25.97 -0.70
N PRO A 300 19.41 27.30 -0.59
CA PRO A 300 18.91 28.09 0.56
C PRO A 300 17.39 28.18 0.63
N TYR A 301 16.70 27.68 -0.39
CA TYR A 301 15.25 27.67 -0.49
C TYR A 301 14.74 26.28 -0.85
N LEU A 302 13.57 25.94 -0.32
CA LEU A 302 12.85 24.73 -0.66
C LEU A 302 11.37 25.03 -0.81
N LEU A 303 10.77 24.65 -1.93
CA LEU A 303 9.34 24.81 -2.16
C LEU A 303 8.60 23.50 -1.88
N ILE A 304 7.65 23.52 -0.96
CA ILE A 304 6.76 22.41 -0.67
C ILE A 304 5.40 22.74 -1.26
N LEU A 305 4.88 21.85 -2.11
CA LEU A 305 3.48 21.82 -2.51
C LEU A 305 2.81 20.72 -1.72
N ASN A 306 1.72 21.07 -1.04
CA ASN A 306 0.89 20.13 -0.30
C ASN A 306 -0.48 20.09 -0.97
N SER A 307 -0.91 18.93 -1.45
CA SER A 307 -2.22 18.75 -2.09
C SER A 307 -3.11 17.75 -1.35
N HIS A 308 -4.41 17.97 -1.46
CA HIS A 308 -5.43 16.98 -1.15
C HIS A 308 -6.48 17.02 -2.25
N PHE A 309 -6.32 16.19 -3.29
CA PHE A 309 -7.19 16.24 -4.45
C PHE A 309 -8.58 15.67 -4.17
N SER A 310 -9.49 15.80 -5.14
CA SER A 310 -10.83 15.18 -5.04
C SER A 310 -10.71 13.69 -4.77
N CYS A 311 -11.52 13.20 -3.83
CA CYS A 311 -11.49 11.83 -3.34
C CYS A 311 -12.48 10.93 -4.07
N CYS A 312 -12.34 9.63 -3.82
CA CYS A 312 -13.22 8.58 -4.34
C CYS A 312 -13.25 8.60 -5.88
N ASP A 313 -14.42 8.30 -6.46
CA ASP A 313 -14.63 8.20 -7.91
C ASP A 313 -14.74 9.56 -8.63
N ASN A 314 -14.33 10.66 -7.98
CA ASN A 314 -14.43 11.99 -8.57
C ASN A 314 -13.18 12.35 -9.39
N ASP A 315 -12.89 11.50 -10.38
CA ASP A 315 -11.70 11.59 -11.23
C ASP A 315 -11.73 12.81 -12.15
N ASP A 316 -12.91 13.24 -12.60
CA ASP A 316 -13.05 14.44 -13.46
C ASP A 316 -12.55 15.70 -12.73
N ASP A 317 -13.03 15.95 -11.50
CA ASP A 317 -12.56 17.08 -10.70
C ASP A 317 -11.07 16.94 -10.35
N ARG A 318 -10.60 15.71 -10.10
CA ARG A 318 -9.19 15.44 -9.81
C ARG A 318 -8.31 15.80 -11.01
N GLN A 319 -8.73 15.43 -12.22
CA GLN A 319 -8.04 15.80 -13.47
C GLN A 319 -8.01 17.31 -13.67
N GLU A 320 -9.14 18.01 -13.48
CA GLU A 320 -9.20 19.47 -13.60
C GLU A 320 -8.26 20.17 -12.60
N GLN A 321 -8.17 19.67 -11.37
CA GLN A 321 -7.27 20.19 -10.33
C GLN A 321 -5.80 20.02 -10.70
N VAL A 322 -5.42 18.87 -11.25
CA VAL A 322 -4.06 18.59 -11.70
C VAL A 322 -3.72 19.46 -12.92
N ASP A 323 -4.63 19.60 -13.87
CA ASP A 323 -4.45 20.46 -15.06
C ASP A 323 -4.25 21.93 -14.66
N GLU A 324 -5.06 22.44 -13.73
CA GLU A 324 -4.91 23.78 -13.17
C GLU A 324 -3.55 23.95 -12.47
N LEU A 325 -3.16 22.98 -11.63
CA LEU A 325 -1.88 23.02 -10.92
C LEU A 325 -0.70 23.09 -11.90
N VAL A 326 -0.68 22.22 -12.91
CA VAL A 326 0.38 22.19 -13.94
C VAL A 326 0.41 23.50 -14.71
N GLN A 327 -0.75 24.09 -15.03
CA GLN A 327 -0.83 25.39 -15.66
C GLN A 327 -0.23 26.48 -14.76
N VAL A 328 -0.62 26.56 -13.48
CA VAL A 328 -0.10 27.55 -12.52
C VAL A 328 1.41 27.42 -12.37
N LEU A 329 1.93 26.20 -12.20
CA LEU A 329 3.37 25.95 -12.11
C LEU A 329 4.13 26.36 -13.36
N ARG A 330 3.56 26.13 -14.54
CA ARG A 330 4.14 26.57 -15.81
C ARG A 330 4.21 28.09 -15.89
N GLU A 331 3.14 28.79 -15.56
CA GLU A 331 3.10 30.27 -15.59
C GLU A 331 4.04 30.89 -14.54
N TRP A 332 4.12 30.30 -13.35
CA TRP A 332 5.04 30.75 -12.31
C TRP A 332 6.50 30.62 -12.77
N ARG A 333 6.86 29.47 -13.35
CA ARG A 333 8.23 29.19 -13.80
C ARG A 333 8.64 30.01 -15.04
N LEU A 334 7.75 30.19 -16.01
CA LEU A 334 8.10 30.78 -17.30
C LEU A 334 7.92 32.30 -17.34
N ASN A 335 6.98 32.83 -16.57
CA ASN A 335 6.53 34.21 -16.67
C ASN A 335 6.59 34.96 -15.32
N ASP A 336 7.19 34.36 -14.29
CA ASP A 336 7.21 34.87 -12.91
C ASP A 336 5.79 35.21 -12.38
N ASN A 337 4.77 34.54 -12.93
CA ASN A 337 3.38 34.76 -12.60
C ASN A 337 2.91 33.72 -11.57
N GLY A 338 3.40 33.87 -10.34
CA GLY A 338 3.00 33.06 -9.20
C GLY A 338 2.61 33.90 -7.99
N PRO A 339 2.28 33.27 -6.86
CA PRO A 339 1.83 33.98 -5.66
C PRO A 339 2.94 34.82 -4.99
N PHE A 340 4.21 34.53 -5.27
CA PHE A 340 5.38 35.26 -4.78
C PHE A 340 6.60 34.97 -5.67
N ASP A 341 7.67 35.74 -5.49
CA ASP A 341 8.94 35.54 -6.19
C ASP A 341 9.56 34.19 -5.80
N LEU A 342 9.85 33.34 -6.80
CA LEU A 342 10.48 32.04 -6.61
C LEU A 342 11.90 32.06 -7.18
N PRO A 343 12.95 31.98 -6.34
CA PRO A 343 14.34 32.00 -6.82
C PRO A 343 14.62 30.88 -7.82
N GLU A 344 15.33 31.19 -8.91
CA GLU A 344 15.71 30.22 -9.93
C GLU A 344 16.53 29.08 -9.32
N GLY A 345 16.22 27.84 -9.71
CA GLY A 345 16.90 26.65 -9.20
C GLY A 345 16.38 26.15 -7.84
N THR A 346 15.37 26.78 -7.25
CA THR A 346 14.73 26.28 -6.01
C THR A 346 14.19 24.85 -6.21
N PRO A 347 14.65 23.86 -5.43
CA PRO A 347 14.08 22.52 -5.45
C PRO A 347 12.61 22.53 -4.99
N MET A 348 11.78 21.70 -5.63
CA MET A 348 10.35 21.62 -5.40
C MET A 348 9.95 20.18 -5.07
N PHE A 349 9.17 20.01 -4.01
CA PHE A 349 8.54 18.74 -3.66
C PHE A 349 7.03 18.90 -3.70
N HIS A 350 6.36 18.08 -4.51
CA HIS A 350 4.91 17.98 -4.53
C HIS A 350 4.50 16.70 -3.81
N VAL A 351 3.89 16.89 -2.65
CA VAL A 351 3.44 15.84 -1.75
C VAL A 351 1.97 16.06 -1.41
N GLY A 352 1.35 15.04 -0.84
CA GLY A 352 -0.03 15.15 -0.42
C GLY A 352 -0.75 13.82 -0.46
N ASP A 353 -2.06 13.93 -0.30
CA ASP A 353 -3.01 12.88 -0.62
C ASP A 353 -3.59 13.18 -2.01
N PHE A 354 -3.13 12.42 -3.01
CA PHE A 354 -3.58 12.62 -4.38
C PHE A 354 -4.89 11.86 -4.69
N ASN A 355 -5.42 11.12 -3.71
CA ASN A 355 -6.46 10.12 -3.84
C ASN A 355 -6.19 9.15 -4.99
#